data_AF-A0A268QUK3-F1
#
_entry.id   AF-A0A268QUK3-F1
#
_cell.length_a   1.000
_cell.length_b   1.000
_cell.length_c   1.000
_cell.angle_alpha   90.00
_cell.angle_beta   90.00
_cell.angle_gamma   90.00
#
_symmetry.space_group_name_H-M   'P 1'
#
loop_
_entity.id
_entity.type
_entity.pdbx_description
1 polymer ?
#
loop_
_entity_poly.entity_id
_entity_poly.type
_entity_poly.pdbx_seq_one_letter_code
_entity_poly.pdbx_strand_id
1 'polypeptide(L)' 'TRLYNMVRDRGDWCISRQRAWGVPIPVFYAENGEPIITDETIEHVSNLFRDKGSNIWFELEAKDLLPEGFT' A
#
# COMPACT_ATOMS: atom_id res chain seq x y z
N THR A 1 -2.86 5.55 32.90
CA THR A 1 -1.45 5.19 32.62
C THR A 1 -0.92 6.03 31.47
N ARG A 2 0.38 6.33 31.40
CA ARG A 2 0.97 7.23 30.39
C ARG A 2 0.57 6.89 28.94
N LEU A 3 0.56 5.60 28.58
CA LEU A 3 0.17 5.14 27.24
C LEU A 3 -1.28 5.48 26.89
N TYR A 4 -2.21 5.34 27.84
CA TYR A 4 -3.62 5.62 27.63
C TYR A 4 -3.85 7.09 27.23
N ASN A 5 -3.21 8.03 27.93
CA ASN A 5 -3.33 9.46 27.60
C ASN A 5 -2.68 9.77 26.23
N MET A 6 -1.54 9.14 25.91
CA MET A 6 -0.90 9.31 24.59
C MET A 6 -1.80 8.84 23.43
N VAL A 7 -2.58 7.77 23.60
CA VAL A 7 -3.50 7.30 22.55
C VAL A 7 -4.76 8.15 22.49
N ARG A 8 -5.32 8.55 23.64
CA ARG A 8 -6.53 9.39 23.72
C ARG A 8 -6.33 10.76 23.06
N ASP A 9 -5.17 11.37 23.28
CA ASP A 9 -4.89 12.74 22.85
C ASP A 9 -4.10 12.81 21.52
N ARG A 10 -3.91 11.66 20.85
CA ARG A 10 -3.17 11.57 19.59
C ARG A 10 -3.98 12.13 18.42
N GLY A 11 -3.35 12.99 17.62
CA GLY A 11 -3.86 13.41 16.31
C GLY A 11 -3.53 12.43 15.19
N ASP A 12 -3.71 12.86 13.95
CA ASP A 12 -3.57 11.99 12.78
C ASP A 12 -2.17 11.38 12.62
N TRP A 13 -2.14 10.18 12.05
CA TRP A 13 -0.90 9.49 11.73
C TRP A 13 -0.54 9.64 10.26
N CYS A 14 0.41 10.52 9.96
CA CYS A 14 1.01 10.57 8.63
C CYS A 14 1.91 9.34 8.43
N ILE A 15 1.42 8.35 7.68
CA ILE A 15 2.14 7.11 7.33
C ILE A 15 2.94 7.21 6.03
N SER A 16 2.57 8.10 5.11
CA SER A 16 3.20 8.21 3.79
C SER A 16 4.44 9.10 3.80
N ARG A 17 5.42 8.79 2.95
CA ARG A 17 6.64 9.61 2.74
C ARG A 17 7.04 9.50 1.26
N GLN A 18 7.49 10.60 0.66
CA GLN A 18 8.03 10.62 -0.71
C GLN A 18 9.50 10.16 -0.69
N ARG A 19 9.72 8.86 -0.51
CA ARG A 19 11.04 8.23 -0.49
C ARG A 19 10.98 6.88 -1.19
N ALA A 20 12.06 6.52 -1.89
CA ALA A 20 12.16 5.21 -2.55
C ALA A 20 12.53 4.07 -1.59
N TRP A 21 13.29 4.37 -0.52
CA TRP A 21 13.68 3.35 0.46
C TRP A 21 12.61 3.16 1.53
N GLY A 22 11.88 2.05 1.44
CA GLY A 22 10.81 1.67 2.36
C GLY A 22 9.87 0.62 1.77
N VAL A 23 8.77 0.35 2.46
CA VAL A 23 7.69 -0.50 1.95
C VAL A 23 6.66 0.41 1.24
N PRO A 24 6.37 0.18 -0.04
CA PRO A 24 5.33 0.91 -0.76
C PRO A 24 3.95 0.72 -0.12
N ILE A 25 3.12 1.76 -0.17
CA ILE A 25 1.71 1.65 0.24
C ILE A 25 0.94 1.12 -0.98
N PRO A 26 0.29 -0.06 -0.89
CA PRO A 26 -0.31 -0.74 -2.04
C PRO A 26 -1.64 -0.10 -2.43
N VAL A 27 -1.55 1.07 -3.08
CA VAL A 27 -2.69 1.83 -3.59
C VAL A 27 -2.47 2.06 -5.08
N PHE A 28 -3.47 1.72 -5.88
CA PHE A 28 -3.49 2.01 -7.30
C PHE A 28 -4.51 3.11 -7.59
N TYR A 29 -4.38 3.75 -8.75
CA TYR A 29 -5.33 4.75 -9.21
C TYR A 29 -5.77 4.39 -10.63
N ALA A 30 -7.09 4.40 -10.84
CA ALA A 30 -7.65 4.30 -12.19
C ALA A 30 -7.39 5.58 -12.99
N GLU A 31 -7.57 5.54 -14.31
CA GLU A 31 -7.37 6.70 -15.19
C GLU A 31 -8.25 7.91 -14.82
N ASN A 32 -9.41 7.66 -14.22
CA ASN A 32 -10.33 8.70 -13.72
C ASN A 32 -9.90 9.31 -12.36
N GLY A 33 -8.80 8.84 -11.78
CA GLY A 33 -8.28 9.29 -10.48
C GLY A 33 -8.93 8.62 -9.27
N GLU A 34 -9.82 7.65 -9.46
CA GLU A 34 -10.37 6.88 -8.34
C GLU A 34 -9.32 5.94 -7.73
N PRO A 35 -9.20 5.90 -6.39
CA PRO A 35 -8.30 4.97 -5.74
C PRO A 35 -8.86 3.54 -5.80
N ILE A 36 -8.05 2.61 -6.27
CA ILE A 36 -8.32 1.17 -6.23
C ILE A 36 -7.60 0.61 -5.00
N ILE A 37 -8.36 0.37 -3.94
CA ILE A 37 -7.89 -0.17 -2.67
C ILE A 37 -8.93 -1.15 -2.14
N THR A 38 -8.80 -2.41 -2.50
CA THR A 38 -9.67 -3.50 -2.03
C THR A 38 -8.84 -4.54 -1.27
N ASP A 39 -9.50 -5.33 -0.41
CA ASP A 39 -8.85 -6.45 0.29
C ASP A 39 -8.14 -7.40 -0.68
N GLU A 40 -8.74 -7.63 -1.85
CA GLU A 40 -8.16 -8.45 -2.93
C GLU A 40 -6.86 -7.85 -3.48
N THR A 41 -6.86 -6.55 -3.82
CA THR A 41 -5.65 -5.89 -4.34
C THR A 41 -4.52 -5.86 -3.31
N ILE A 42 -4.84 -5.64 -2.02
CA ILE A 42 -3.87 -5.63 -0.93
C ILE A 42 -3.30 -7.04 -0.69
N GLU A 43 -4.16 -8.06 -0.65
CA GLU A 43 -3.76 -9.45 -0.45
C GLU A 43 -2.88 -9.94 -1.60
N HIS A 44 -3.22 -9.58 -2.85
CA HIS A 44 -2.40 -9.93 -4.02
C HIS A 44 -0.99 -9.33 -3.91
N VAL A 45 -0.87 -8.03 -3.63
CA VAL A 45 0.44 -7.37 -3.47
C VAL A 45 1.21 -7.93 -2.27
N SER A 46 0.52 -8.21 -1.15
CA SER A 46 1.12 -8.85 0.03
C SER A 46 1.77 -10.19 -0.31
N ASN A 47 1.10 -11.01 -1.12
CA ASN A 47 1.63 -12.30 -1.58
C ASN A 47 2.82 -12.11 -2.52
N LEU A 48 2.76 -11.15 -3.46
CA LEU A 48 3.91 -10.81 -4.30
C LEU A 48 5.12 -10.36 -3.48
N PHE A 49 4.91 -9.52 -2.46
CA PHE A 49 5.97 -9.05 -1.58
C PHE A 49 6.53 -10.17 -0.72
N ARG A 50 5.70 -11.12 -0.28
CA ARG A 50 6.13 -12.31 0.45
C ARG A 50 7.10 -13.17 -0.38
N ASP A 51 6.79 -13.35 -1.66
CA ASP A 51 7.55 -14.25 -2.53
C ASP A 51 8.79 -13.59 -3.14
N LYS A 52 8.68 -12.32 -3.54
CA LYS A 52 9.71 -11.61 -4.33
C LYS A 52 10.36 -10.44 -3.59
N GLY A 53 9.85 -10.08 -2.41
CA GLY A 53 10.24 -8.87 -1.69
C GLY A 53 9.55 -7.61 -2.23
N SER A 54 9.67 -6.49 -1.49
CA SER A 54 8.99 -5.23 -1.83
C SER A 54 9.58 -4.52 -3.06
N ASN A 55 10.77 -4.91 -3.52
CA ASN A 55 11.40 -4.31 -4.70
C ASN A 55 10.58 -4.54 -5.97
N ILE A 56 9.77 -5.61 -6.01
CA ILE A 56 8.92 -5.95 -7.16
C ILE A 56 7.96 -4.81 -7.53
N TRP A 57 7.58 -3.97 -6.55
CA TRP A 57 6.76 -2.78 -6.77
C TRP A 57 7.38 -1.76 -7.73
N PHE A 58 8.71 -1.72 -7.80
CA PHE A 58 9.46 -0.81 -8.66
C PHE A 58 9.94 -1.47 -9.97
N GLU A 59 9.83 -2.79 -10.06
CA GLU A 59 10.28 -3.59 -11.20
C GLU A 59 9.14 -3.94 -12.17
N LEU A 60 7.91 -3.99 -11.67
CA LEU A 60 6.71 -4.32 -12.44
C LEU A 60 5.85 -3.11 -12.74
N GLU A 61 5.05 -3.22 -13.80
CA GLU A 61 4.02 -2.25 -14.14
C GLU A 61 2.79 -2.44 -13.23
N ALA A 62 1.96 -1.39 -13.11
CA ALA A 62 0.77 -1.42 -12.25
C ALA A 62 -0.18 -2.59 -12.57
N LYS A 63 -0.37 -2.92 -13.86
CA LYS A 63 -1.19 -4.04 -14.32
C LYS A 63 -0.69 -5.41 -13.86
N ASP A 64 0.63 -5.56 -13.65
CA ASP A 64 1.25 -6.83 -13.26
C ASP A 64 1.29 -6.99 -11.73
N LEU A 65 1.06 -5.88 -11.01
CA LEU A 65 0.90 -5.83 -9.55
C LEU A 65 -0.56 -5.92 -9.11
N LEU A 66 -1.50 -5.78 -10.05
CA LEU A 66 -2.93 -5.93 -9.81
C LEU A 66 -3.37 -7.38 -10.07
N PRO A 67 -4.36 -7.88 -9.32
CA PRO A 67 -4.98 -9.17 -9.60
C PRO A 67 -5.72 -9.15 -10.96
N GLU A 68 -6.08 -10.32 -11.46
CA GLU A 68 -6.84 -10.46 -12.71
C GLU A 68 -8.20 -9.73 -12.62
N GLY A 69 -8.68 -9.17 -13.73
CA GLY A 69 -9.97 -8.48 -13.80
C GLY A 69 -9.92 -6.96 -13.63
N PHE A 70 -8.73 -6.40 -13.36
CA PHE A 70 -8.48 -4.96 -13.46
C PHE A 70 -7.89 -4.64 -14.84
N THR A 71 -8.40 -3.59 -15.51
CA THR A 71 -7.92 -3.10 -16.82
C THR A 71 -7.64 -1.61 -16.72
#